data_AF-A0A6J5JXM9-F1
#
_entry.id   AF-A0A6J5JXM9-F1
#
_cell.length_a   1.000
_cell.length_b   1.000
_cell.length_c   1.000
_cell.angle_alpha   90.00
_cell.angle_beta   90.00
_cell.angle_gamma   90.00
#
_symmetry.space_group_name_H-M   'P 1'
#
loop_
_entity.id
_entity.type
_entity.pdbx_description
1 polymer ?
#
loop_
_entity_poly.entity_id
_entity_poly.type
_entity_poly.pdbx_seq_one_letter_code
_entity_poly.pdbx_strand_id
1 'polypeptide(L)'
;MIDAAELKRLDQLIHQLGTGGAGTGSANDENIAREIEQILADLFSEGGSSGSGMPAMPSLPSMPSSAGRVAPASYRSASQTGGVPAGDGSGQVGSASTPHARKTAQYFMTNLQRDFGLTRNQAAGIVANLWHESGGMNPGINQGGAIGAPNSNMQSGYGIAQWTGSRKQDYLDYCSANRLDPSSEQANYGFLKHELQTTQAGAIDAVRNTESAQDATVVFCNTFERPGDPQMSSRLADLQYILTA
;
A
#
# COMPACT_ATOMS: atom_id res chain seq x y z
N MET A 1 26.99 -6.70 8.72
CA MET A 1 26.30 -6.75 10.03
C MET A 1 25.97 -5.33 10.37
N ILE A 2 24.69 -5.00 10.57
CA ILE A 2 24.22 -3.64 10.82
C ILE A 2 24.87 -3.14 12.12
N ASP A 3 25.45 -1.94 12.11
CA ASP A 3 26.03 -1.35 13.32
C ASP A 3 24.91 -0.89 14.25
N ALA A 4 24.92 -1.42 15.48
CA ALA A 4 23.97 -1.04 16.52
C ALA A 4 23.99 0.48 16.82
N ALA A 5 25.07 1.18 16.45
CA ALA A 5 25.16 2.63 16.56
C ALA A 5 24.23 3.37 15.58
N GLU A 6 24.04 2.86 14.37
CA GLU A 6 23.21 3.51 13.34
C GLU A 6 21.72 3.36 13.66
N LEU A 7 21.30 2.19 14.15
CA LEU A 7 19.94 1.95 14.63
C LEU A 7 19.60 2.84 15.83
N LYS A 8 20.54 2.99 16.76
CA LYS A 8 20.36 3.85 17.94
C LYS A 8 20.30 5.34 17.58
N ARG A 9 20.98 5.74 16.50
CA ARG A 9 20.92 7.11 15.96
C ARG A 9 19.57 7.38 15.30
N LEU A 10 19.02 6.39 14.59
CA LEU A 10 17.67 6.47 14.00
C LEU A 10 16.61 6.67 15.10
N ASP A 11 16.65 5.87 16.16
CA ASP A 11 15.75 5.99 17.32
C ASP A 11 15.80 7.38 17.98
N GLN A 12 17.00 7.96 18.10
CA GLN A 12 17.19 9.29 18.71
C GLN A 12 16.64 10.42 17.84
N LEU A 13 16.76 10.31 16.51
CA LEU A 13 16.20 11.27 15.56
C LEU A 13 14.67 11.19 15.52
N ILE A 14 14.13 9.96 15.58
CA ILE A 14 12.68 9.70 15.62
C ILE A 14 12.05 10.21 16.92
N HIS A 15 12.73 10.08 18.06
CA HIS A 15 12.23 10.61 19.34
C HIS A 15 12.16 12.14 19.35
N GLN A 16 13.06 12.82 18.64
CA GLN A 16 13.05 14.29 18.54
C GLN A 16 11.83 14.81 17.77
N LEU A 17 11.42 14.11 16.70
CA LEU A 17 10.17 14.42 15.97
C LEU A 17 8.91 14.28 16.84
N GLY A 18 8.92 13.42 17.85
CA GLY A 18 7.78 13.16 18.74
C GLY A 18 7.61 14.15 19.91
N THR A 19 8.60 15.00 20.18
CA THR A 19 8.57 15.94 21.34
C THR A 19 8.10 17.35 20.97
N GLY A 20 7.96 17.66 19.68
CA GLY A 20 7.39 18.91 19.19
C GLY A 20 5.87 18.88 19.26
N GLY A 21 5.29 19.45 20.32
CA GLY A 21 3.85 19.69 20.39
C GLY A 21 3.31 20.43 19.16
N ALA A 22 2.07 20.12 18.80
CA ALA A 22 1.33 20.64 17.64
C ALA A 22 1.69 22.08 17.25
N GLY A 23 2.27 22.26 16.07
CA GLY A 23 2.41 23.58 15.45
C GLY A 23 3.61 23.66 14.53
N THR A 24 3.33 23.69 13.22
CA THR A 24 4.25 23.98 12.10
C THR A 24 5.39 22.98 11.94
N GLY A 25 5.37 22.20 10.85
CA GLY A 25 6.56 21.50 10.38
C GLY A 25 7.69 22.50 10.23
N SER A 26 8.61 22.47 11.19
CA SER A 26 9.77 23.35 11.19
C SER A 26 10.74 22.82 10.13
N ALA A 27 11.56 23.69 9.55
CA ALA A 27 12.67 23.27 8.68
C ALA A 27 13.55 22.18 9.33
N ASN A 28 13.53 22.08 10.66
CA ASN A 28 14.17 21.04 11.42
C ASN A 28 13.53 19.65 11.23
N ASP A 29 12.20 19.55 11.14
CA ASP A 29 11.49 18.27 10.96
C ASP A 29 11.70 17.72 9.55
N GLU A 30 11.71 18.60 8.55
CA GLU A 30 12.03 18.26 7.16
C GLU A 30 13.50 17.81 7.00
N ASN A 31 14.42 18.44 7.73
CA ASN A 31 15.83 18.04 7.74
C ASN A 31 16.02 16.67 8.41
N ILE A 32 15.29 16.38 9.49
CA ILE A 32 15.35 15.08 10.16
C ILE A 32 14.78 13.97 9.27
N ALA A 33 13.67 14.24 8.55
CA ALA A 33 13.11 13.29 7.59
C ALA A 33 14.11 12.95 6.46
N ARG A 34 14.80 13.97 5.92
CA ARG A 34 15.84 13.76 4.90
C ARG A 34 17.05 12.99 5.44
N GLU A 35 17.42 13.19 6.70
CA GLU A 35 18.52 12.47 7.32
C GLU A 35 18.16 10.99 7.55
N ILE A 36 16.91 10.68 7.89
CA ILE A 36 16.39 9.31 7.95
C ILE A 36 16.44 8.66 6.56
N GLU A 37 16.00 9.36 5.51
CA GLU A 37 16.06 8.87 4.13
C GLU A 37 17.50 8.57 3.68
N GLN A 38 18.46 9.42 4.05
CA GLN A 38 19.87 9.24 3.71
C GLN A 38 20.48 8.02 4.44
N ILE A 39 20.21 7.86 5.74
CA ILE A 39 20.68 6.70 6.52
C ILE A 39 20.11 5.40 5.94
N LEU A 40 18.83 5.40 5.55
CA LEU A 40 18.20 4.25 4.91
C LEU A 40 18.81 3.97 3.52
N ALA A 41 19.09 4.99 2.72
CA ALA A 41 19.74 4.84 1.41
C ALA A 41 21.16 4.26 1.51
N ASP A 42 21.92 4.67 2.53
CA ASP A 42 23.28 4.18 2.79
C ASP A 42 23.27 2.73 3.32
N LEU A 43 22.29 2.37 4.17
CA LEU A 43 22.09 1.00 4.68
C LEU A 43 21.81 -0.04 3.57
N PHE A 44 21.28 0.38 2.42
CA PHE A 44 20.97 -0.49 1.30
C PHE A 44 21.90 -0.33 0.07
N SER A 45 22.92 0.55 0.15
CA SER A 45 23.89 0.75 -0.95
C SER A 45 25.14 -0.14 -0.87
N GLU A 46 25.48 -0.73 0.28
CA GLU A 46 26.62 -1.65 0.44
C GLU A 46 26.25 -3.12 0.10
N GLY A 47 25.66 -3.31 -1.08
CA GLY A 47 25.26 -4.62 -1.62
C GLY A 47 25.50 -4.71 -3.13
N GLY A 48 26.70 -4.33 -3.58
CA GLY A 48 27.04 -4.26 -5.00
C GLY A 48 27.18 -5.60 -5.72
N SER A 49 26.26 -5.83 -6.67
CA SER A 49 26.53 -6.20 -8.08
C SER A 49 26.88 -7.64 -8.50
N SER A 50 26.09 -8.10 -9.51
CA SER A 50 26.44 -8.94 -10.68
C SER A 50 25.76 -10.32 -10.72
N GLY A 51 24.87 -10.54 -11.71
CA GLY A 51 24.30 -11.86 -11.98
C GLY A 51 23.19 -11.88 -13.01
N SER A 52 23.56 -11.76 -14.28
CA SER A 52 22.79 -12.04 -15.48
C SER A 52 22.03 -13.38 -15.41
N GLY A 53 20.75 -13.39 -15.78
CA GLY A 53 20.05 -14.61 -16.18
C GLY A 53 18.69 -14.81 -15.50
N MET A 54 17.63 -14.25 -16.09
CA MET A 54 16.26 -14.72 -15.84
C MET A 54 16.11 -16.11 -16.47
N PRO A 55 15.74 -17.17 -15.73
CA PRO A 55 15.37 -18.44 -16.34
C PRO A 55 14.03 -18.29 -17.07
N ALA A 56 13.95 -18.88 -18.27
CA ALA A 56 12.74 -18.92 -19.07
C ALA A 56 11.64 -19.72 -18.36
N MET A 57 10.45 -19.14 -18.26
CA MET A 57 9.24 -19.79 -17.76
C MET A 57 8.76 -20.86 -18.75
N PRO A 58 8.23 -22.01 -18.29
CA PRO A 58 7.54 -22.96 -19.15
C PRO A 58 6.21 -22.38 -19.64
N SER A 59 5.97 -22.51 -20.94
CA SER A 59 4.76 -22.08 -21.64
C SER A 59 3.53 -22.86 -21.15
N LEU A 60 2.48 -22.12 -20.75
CA LEU A 60 1.17 -22.69 -20.45
C LEU A 60 0.51 -23.24 -21.73
N PRO A 61 -0.19 -24.40 -21.66
CA PRO A 61 -0.92 -24.95 -22.80
C PRO A 61 -2.17 -24.13 -23.14
N SER A 62 -2.37 -23.90 -24.43
CA SER A 62 -3.52 -23.18 -25.01
C SER A 62 -4.84 -23.94 -24.77
N MET A 63 -5.84 -23.27 -24.19
CA MET A 63 -7.22 -23.75 -24.11
C MET A 63 -8.08 -23.11 -25.21
N PRO A 64 -9.07 -23.84 -25.77
CA PRO A 64 -9.77 -23.44 -26.98
C PRO A 64 -10.86 -22.40 -26.75
N SER A 65 -10.96 -21.46 -27.70
CA SER A 65 -12.02 -20.47 -27.81
C SER A 65 -13.37 -21.11 -28.14
N SER A 66 -14.38 -20.94 -27.28
CA SER A 66 -15.78 -21.13 -27.66
C SER A 66 -16.50 -19.79 -27.62
N ALA A 67 -16.82 -19.28 -28.81
CA ALA A 67 -17.63 -18.10 -29.02
C ALA A 67 -19.08 -18.34 -28.54
N GLY A 68 -19.56 -17.45 -27.68
CA GLY A 68 -20.96 -17.37 -27.27
C GLY A 68 -21.32 -15.92 -26.99
N ARG A 69 -21.87 -15.23 -27.99
CA ARG A 69 -22.39 -13.86 -27.89
C ARG A 69 -23.58 -13.83 -26.94
N VAL A 70 -23.56 -12.93 -25.95
CA VAL A 70 -24.79 -12.38 -25.33
C VAL A 70 -24.58 -10.89 -25.03
N ALA A 71 -25.61 -10.10 -25.34
CA ALA A 71 -25.64 -8.64 -25.43
C ALA A 71 -25.47 -7.90 -24.08
N PRO A 72 -25.10 -6.60 -24.09
CA PRO A 72 -24.92 -5.82 -22.86
C PRO A 72 -26.26 -5.27 -22.33
N ALA A 73 -26.43 -5.33 -21.02
CA ALA A 73 -27.51 -4.66 -20.30
C ALA A 73 -27.10 -3.22 -19.97
N SER A 74 -27.91 -2.27 -20.44
CA SER A 74 -27.74 -0.83 -20.28
C SER A 74 -28.02 -0.40 -18.84
N TYR A 75 -27.02 0.15 -18.14
CA TYR A 75 -27.25 0.94 -16.93
C TYR A 75 -27.35 2.42 -17.31
N ARG A 76 -28.48 3.05 -16.97
CA ARG A 76 -28.76 4.46 -17.24
C ARG A 76 -28.01 5.34 -16.23
N SER A 77 -27.26 6.30 -16.75
CA SER A 77 -26.66 7.41 -16.02
C SER A 77 -27.71 8.35 -15.46
N ALA A 78 -27.58 8.71 -14.18
CA ALA A 78 -28.09 9.96 -13.63
C ALA A 78 -26.89 10.83 -13.26
N SER A 79 -26.71 11.88 -14.03
CA SER A 79 -25.74 12.95 -13.87
C SER A 79 -26.04 13.79 -12.64
N GLN A 80 -25.05 13.99 -11.77
CA GLN A 80 -24.95 15.22 -11.00
C GLN A 80 -23.52 15.77 -11.07
N THR A 81 -23.46 16.97 -11.62
CA THR A 81 -22.31 17.79 -11.91
C THR A 81 -21.72 18.39 -10.64
N GLY A 82 -20.41 18.27 -10.47
CA GLY A 82 -19.65 18.99 -9.46
C GLY A 82 -18.16 18.82 -9.76
N GLY A 83 -17.64 19.64 -10.67
CA GLY A 83 -16.22 19.65 -10.99
C GLY A 83 -15.40 20.08 -9.78
N VAL A 84 -14.48 19.22 -9.35
CA VAL A 84 -13.38 19.57 -8.45
C VAL A 84 -12.08 19.43 -9.25
N PRO A 85 -11.16 20.41 -9.17
CA PRO A 85 -9.96 20.43 -10.00
C PRO A 85 -8.93 19.40 -9.52
N ALA A 86 -8.07 18.98 -10.45
CA ALA A 86 -6.95 18.07 -10.22
C ALA A 86 -6.01 18.61 -9.12
N GLY A 87 -5.81 17.84 -8.06
CA GLY A 87 -4.83 18.12 -7.01
C GLY A 87 -3.53 17.37 -7.32
N ASP A 88 -2.44 18.12 -7.46
CA ASP A 88 -1.11 17.63 -7.14
C ASP A 88 -1.10 17.14 -5.67
N GLY A 89 -0.15 16.28 -5.30
CA GLY A 89 -0.08 15.65 -3.98
C GLY A 89 0.25 16.59 -2.80
N SER A 90 -0.33 17.79 -2.77
CA SER A 90 -0.22 18.75 -1.69
C SER A 90 -1.50 18.78 -0.85
N GLY A 91 -1.43 18.15 0.32
CA GLY A 91 -2.25 18.48 1.50
C GLY A 91 -3.76 18.65 1.31
N GLN A 92 -4.50 17.56 1.22
CA GLN A 92 -5.83 17.51 1.85
C GLN A 92 -5.73 16.74 3.16
N VAL A 93 -5.49 17.50 4.23
CA VAL A 93 -5.90 17.13 5.59
C VAL A 93 -7.43 17.03 5.54
N GLY A 94 -7.92 15.87 5.14
CA GLY A 94 -9.32 15.72 4.73
C GLY A 94 -9.77 14.27 4.52
N SER A 95 -9.15 13.28 5.17
CA SER A 95 -9.81 11.99 5.46
C SER A 95 -9.13 11.25 6.60
N ALA A 96 -8.74 11.95 7.67
CA ALA A 96 -8.76 11.29 8.96
C ALA A 96 -10.25 11.01 9.28
N SER A 97 -10.60 9.73 9.26
CA SER A 97 -11.69 9.13 10.06
C SER A 97 -13.14 9.18 9.55
N THR A 98 -13.44 8.49 8.45
CA THR A 98 -14.78 7.85 8.43
C THR A 98 -14.74 6.60 9.34
N PRO A 99 -15.80 6.30 10.10
CA PRO A 99 -15.92 5.04 10.83
C PRO A 99 -15.73 3.81 9.94
N HIS A 100 -16.04 3.93 8.65
CA HIS A 100 -15.84 2.88 7.66
C HIS A 100 -14.35 2.60 7.43
N ALA A 101 -13.54 3.63 7.14
CA ALA A 101 -12.10 3.48 6.92
C ALA A 101 -11.40 2.79 8.11
N ARG A 102 -11.74 3.18 9.34
CA ARG A 102 -11.20 2.53 10.55
C ARG A 102 -11.60 1.07 10.67
N LYS A 103 -12.86 0.74 10.35
CA LYS A 103 -13.36 -0.63 10.36
C LYS A 103 -12.61 -1.49 9.33
N THR A 104 -12.40 -0.97 8.13
CA THR A 104 -11.63 -1.66 7.08
C THR A 104 -10.16 -1.82 7.49
N ALA A 105 -9.52 -0.79 8.06
CA ALA A 105 -8.17 -0.89 8.62
C ALA A 105 -8.07 -2.00 9.68
N GLN A 106 -8.99 -2.04 10.65
CA GLN A 106 -9.04 -3.07 11.69
C GLN A 106 -9.28 -4.47 11.09
N TYR A 107 -10.13 -4.57 10.06
CA TYR A 107 -10.33 -5.83 9.33
C TYR A 107 -9.02 -6.30 8.69
N PHE A 108 -8.29 -5.44 7.97
CA PHE A 108 -7.01 -5.80 7.37
C PHE A 108 -5.97 -6.17 8.43
N MET A 109 -5.81 -5.37 9.50
CA MET A 109 -4.88 -5.68 10.59
C MET A 109 -5.19 -7.03 11.24
N THR A 110 -6.45 -7.33 11.52
CA THR A 110 -6.86 -8.60 12.16
C THR A 110 -6.53 -9.78 11.27
N ASN A 111 -6.86 -9.69 9.97
CA ASN A 111 -6.58 -10.80 9.06
C ASN A 111 -5.08 -10.94 8.77
N LEU A 112 -4.31 -9.86 8.68
CA LEU A 112 -2.85 -9.91 8.53
C LEU A 112 -2.18 -10.61 9.72
N GLN A 113 -2.58 -10.27 10.95
CA GLN A 113 -2.10 -10.96 12.15
C GLN A 113 -2.48 -12.44 12.12
N ARG A 114 -3.73 -12.77 11.79
CA ARG A 114 -4.21 -14.16 11.72
C ARG A 114 -3.49 -14.99 10.66
N ASP A 115 -3.37 -14.47 9.44
CA ASP A 115 -2.97 -15.25 8.26
C ASP A 115 -1.45 -15.31 8.09
N PHE A 116 -0.70 -14.36 8.68
CA PHE A 116 0.75 -14.29 8.57
C PHE A 116 1.49 -14.36 9.92
N GLY A 117 0.77 -14.38 11.04
CA GLY A 117 1.36 -14.40 12.39
C GLY A 117 2.06 -13.10 12.77
N LEU A 118 1.68 -11.97 12.14
CA LEU A 118 2.29 -10.68 12.42
C LEU A 118 1.89 -10.16 13.80
N THR A 119 2.76 -9.34 14.39
CA THR A 119 2.42 -8.55 15.58
C THR A 119 1.48 -7.40 15.20
N ARG A 120 0.85 -6.77 16.21
CA ARG A 120 0.04 -5.56 16.00
C ARG A 120 0.83 -4.45 15.31
N ASN A 121 2.08 -4.23 15.69
CA ASN A 121 2.94 -3.19 15.11
C ASN A 121 3.25 -3.47 13.64
N GLN A 122 3.63 -4.71 13.32
CA GLN A 122 3.90 -5.15 11.96
C GLN A 122 2.68 -5.00 11.05
N ALA A 123 1.51 -5.47 11.52
CA ALA A 123 0.27 -5.32 10.77
C ALA A 123 -0.17 -3.85 10.61
N ALA A 124 0.04 -3.02 11.64
CA ALA A 124 -0.24 -1.59 11.56
C ALA A 124 0.64 -0.89 10.51
N GLY A 125 1.92 -1.24 10.41
CA GLY A 125 2.82 -0.66 9.41
C GLY A 125 2.43 -1.00 7.97
N ILE A 126 1.98 -2.23 7.72
CA ILE A 126 1.39 -2.60 6.42
C ILE A 126 0.14 -1.74 6.15
N VAL A 127 -0.79 -1.68 7.10
CA VAL A 127 -2.04 -0.94 6.91
C VAL A 127 -1.83 0.57 6.76
N ALA A 128 -0.77 1.14 7.32
CA ALA A 128 -0.41 2.54 7.11
C ALA A 128 -0.05 2.85 5.66
N ASN A 129 0.66 1.94 4.98
CA ASN A 129 0.90 2.05 3.55
C ASN A 129 -0.41 1.99 2.77
N LEU A 130 -1.21 0.96 3.02
CA LEU A 130 -2.49 0.76 2.34
C LEU A 130 -3.46 1.92 2.55
N TRP A 131 -3.44 2.52 3.74
CA TRP A 131 -4.24 3.70 4.05
C TRP A 131 -3.84 4.87 3.17
N HIS A 132 -2.53 5.13 3.07
CA HIS A 132 -1.98 6.17 2.21
C HIS A 132 -2.33 5.93 0.74
N GLU A 133 -2.08 4.72 0.21
CA GLU A 133 -2.36 4.37 -1.20
C GLU A 133 -3.82 4.63 -1.59
N SER A 134 -4.75 4.31 -0.70
CA SER A 134 -6.18 4.31 -1.00
C SER A 134 -6.96 5.50 -0.45
N GLY A 135 -6.26 6.51 0.08
CA GLY A 135 -6.91 7.69 0.66
C GLY A 135 -7.84 7.35 1.82
N GLY A 136 -7.46 6.36 2.65
CA GLY A 136 -8.22 5.93 3.81
C GLY A 136 -8.93 4.58 3.67
N MET A 137 -8.24 3.55 3.18
CA MET A 137 -8.71 2.15 3.13
C MET A 137 -9.98 1.95 2.30
N ASN A 138 -10.12 2.65 1.17
CA ASN A 138 -11.29 2.50 0.30
C ASN A 138 -11.08 1.37 -0.74
N PRO A 139 -11.84 0.26 -0.67
CA PRO A 139 -11.68 -0.89 -1.58
C PRO A 139 -12.12 -0.63 -3.02
N GLY A 140 -12.90 0.41 -3.28
CA GLY A 140 -13.40 0.76 -4.61
C GLY A 140 -12.75 1.99 -5.23
N ILE A 141 -11.64 2.49 -4.67
CA ILE A 141 -11.00 3.71 -5.18
C ILE A 141 -10.18 3.46 -6.44
N ASN A 142 -10.47 4.22 -7.49
CA ASN A 142 -9.61 4.36 -8.65
C ASN A 142 -8.61 5.50 -8.39
N GLN A 143 -7.39 5.37 -8.92
CA GLN A 143 -6.41 6.46 -8.92
C GLN A 143 -7.06 7.75 -9.45
N GLY A 144 -6.87 8.86 -8.73
CA GLY A 144 -7.57 10.13 -8.97
C GLY A 144 -8.87 10.30 -8.19
N GLY A 145 -9.26 9.32 -7.37
CA GLY A 145 -10.30 9.47 -6.34
C GLY A 145 -11.71 9.02 -6.72
N ALA A 146 -11.94 8.56 -7.95
CA ALA A 146 -13.25 8.07 -8.36
C ALA A 146 -13.57 6.73 -7.67
N ILE A 147 -14.71 6.67 -6.96
CA ILE A 147 -15.14 5.48 -6.24
C ILE A 147 -16.09 4.64 -7.11
N GLY A 148 -15.82 3.36 -7.25
CA GLY A 148 -16.70 2.40 -7.94
C GLY A 148 -15.96 1.25 -8.58
N ALA A 149 -16.51 0.75 -9.69
CA ALA A 149 -15.88 -0.30 -10.48
C ALA A 149 -14.50 0.15 -11.03
N PRO A 150 -13.57 -0.79 -11.26
CA PRO A 150 -12.27 -0.50 -11.83
C PRO A 150 -12.43 0.06 -13.24
N ASN A 151 -11.76 1.17 -13.52
CA ASN A 151 -11.68 1.71 -14.88
C ASN A 151 -10.87 0.79 -15.81
N SER A 152 -11.07 0.92 -17.12
CA SER A 152 -10.40 0.10 -18.13
C SER A 152 -8.94 0.49 -18.40
N ASN A 153 -8.44 1.58 -17.79
CA ASN A 153 -7.04 1.97 -17.93
C ASN A 153 -6.19 1.13 -16.98
N MET A 154 -5.42 0.19 -17.53
CA MET A 154 -4.55 -0.68 -16.72
C MET A 154 -3.38 0.07 -16.08
N GLN A 155 -3.00 1.24 -16.60
CA GLN A 155 -1.95 2.08 -15.99
C GLN A 155 -2.47 2.95 -14.85
N SER A 156 -3.77 2.86 -14.53
CA SER A 156 -4.39 3.58 -13.41
C SER A 156 -4.64 2.61 -12.26
N GLY A 157 -4.15 2.97 -11.07
CA GLY A 157 -4.30 2.21 -9.83
C GLY A 157 -5.76 1.95 -9.44
N TYR A 158 -5.98 0.82 -8.76
CA TYR A 158 -7.29 0.46 -8.21
C TYR A 158 -7.18 -0.25 -6.86
N GLY A 159 -8.16 0.01 -5.99
CA GLY A 159 -8.33 -0.68 -4.71
C GLY A 159 -7.36 -0.22 -3.63
N ILE A 160 -7.32 -0.98 -2.53
CA ILE A 160 -6.63 -0.62 -1.29
C ILE A 160 -5.10 -0.51 -1.47
N ALA A 161 -4.52 -1.32 -2.34
CA ALA A 161 -3.08 -1.31 -2.63
C ALA A 161 -2.73 -0.61 -3.96
N GLN A 162 -3.68 0.13 -4.55
CA GLN A 162 -3.52 0.82 -5.84
C GLN A 162 -2.85 -0.03 -6.94
N TRP A 163 -3.31 -1.28 -7.11
CA TRP A 163 -2.73 -2.18 -8.10
C TRP A 163 -2.79 -1.56 -9.50
N THR A 164 -1.64 -1.58 -10.16
CA THR A 164 -1.41 -0.94 -11.46
C THR A 164 -0.74 -1.92 -12.42
N GLY A 165 -0.94 -1.75 -13.72
CA GLY A 165 -0.35 -2.57 -14.77
C GLY A 165 -0.80 -4.03 -14.70
N SER A 166 0.16 -4.95 -14.80
CA SER A 166 -0.13 -6.39 -14.72
C SER A 166 -0.76 -6.79 -13.38
N ARG A 167 -0.37 -6.16 -12.27
CA ARG A 167 -0.95 -6.47 -10.95
C ARG A 167 -2.43 -6.14 -10.87
N LYS A 168 -2.87 -5.09 -11.57
CA LYS A 168 -4.32 -4.80 -11.71
C LYS A 168 -5.02 -5.89 -12.50
N GLN A 169 -4.39 -6.42 -13.55
CA GLN A 169 -4.99 -7.52 -14.33
C GLN A 169 -5.14 -8.76 -13.45
N ASP A 170 -4.08 -9.13 -12.74
CA ASP A 170 -4.05 -10.28 -11.83
C ASP A 170 -5.12 -10.13 -10.74
N TYR A 171 -5.32 -8.92 -10.22
CA TYR A 171 -6.39 -8.61 -9.27
C TYR A 171 -7.78 -8.87 -9.85
N LEU A 172 -8.06 -8.38 -11.06
CA LEU A 172 -9.36 -8.55 -11.71
C LEU A 172 -9.62 -10.01 -12.08
N ASP A 173 -8.58 -10.74 -12.50
CA ASP A 173 -8.66 -12.17 -12.80
C ASP A 173 -8.92 -12.98 -11.52
N TYR A 174 -8.27 -12.63 -10.40
CA TYR A 174 -8.55 -13.20 -9.09
C TYR A 174 -10.00 -12.95 -8.68
N CYS A 175 -10.52 -11.73 -8.83
CA CYS A 175 -11.91 -11.40 -8.51
C CYS A 175 -12.89 -12.22 -9.35
N SER A 176 -12.65 -12.31 -10.66
CA SER A 176 -13.47 -13.07 -11.61
C SER A 176 -13.50 -14.56 -11.25
N ALA A 177 -12.34 -15.16 -11.03
CA ALA A 177 -12.21 -16.58 -10.69
C ALA A 177 -12.93 -16.94 -9.37
N ASN A 178 -12.93 -16.01 -8.41
CA ASN A 178 -13.55 -16.21 -7.09
C ASN A 178 -14.98 -15.64 -7.00
N ARG A 179 -15.52 -15.07 -8.09
CA ARG A 179 -16.85 -14.43 -8.14
C ARG A 179 -17.02 -13.33 -7.09
N LEU A 180 -15.99 -12.53 -6.89
CA LEU A 180 -15.95 -11.42 -5.93
C LEU A 180 -16.18 -10.09 -6.65
N ASP A 181 -16.85 -9.17 -5.97
CA ASP A 181 -16.91 -7.76 -6.38
C ASP A 181 -15.52 -7.11 -6.16
N PRO A 182 -14.86 -6.57 -7.21
CA PRO A 182 -13.57 -5.90 -7.07
C PRO A 182 -13.58 -4.71 -6.10
N SER A 183 -14.74 -4.13 -5.80
CA SER A 183 -14.85 -3.02 -4.85
C SER A 183 -15.07 -3.48 -3.40
N SER A 184 -15.06 -4.79 -3.13
CA SER A 184 -15.29 -5.34 -1.79
C SER A 184 -14.02 -5.47 -0.95
N GLU A 185 -14.17 -5.37 0.38
CA GLU A 185 -13.09 -5.63 1.35
C GLU A 185 -12.53 -7.06 1.22
N GLN A 186 -13.41 -8.03 0.91
CA GLN A 186 -13.04 -9.43 0.74
C GLN A 186 -12.16 -9.63 -0.51
N ALA A 187 -12.50 -9.01 -1.64
CA ALA A 187 -11.68 -9.07 -2.85
C ALA A 187 -10.30 -8.46 -2.62
N ASN A 188 -10.27 -7.24 -2.08
CA ASN A 188 -9.04 -6.50 -1.84
C ASN A 188 -8.11 -7.27 -0.88
N TYR A 189 -8.62 -7.71 0.27
CA TYR A 189 -7.79 -8.47 1.21
C TYR A 189 -7.40 -9.84 0.64
N GLY A 190 -8.33 -10.53 -0.04
CA GLY A 190 -8.08 -11.85 -0.61
C GLY A 190 -6.95 -11.85 -1.62
N PHE A 191 -6.91 -10.86 -2.52
CA PHE A 191 -5.82 -10.74 -3.49
C PHE A 191 -4.52 -10.24 -2.85
N LEU A 192 -4.57 -9.25 -1.95
CA LEU A 192 -3.39 -8.83 -1.19
C LEU A 192 -2.74 -10.03 -0.49
N LYS A 193 -3.54 -10.86 0.19
CA LYS A 193 -3.08 -12.10 0.80
C LYS A 193 -2.47 -13.04 -0.22
N HIS A 194 -3.12 -13.25 -1.37
CA HIS A 194 -2.61 -14.11 -2.44
C HIS A 194 -1.22 -13.68 -2.90
N GLU A 195 -1.00 -12.39 -3.16
CA GLU A 195 0.32 -11.85 -3.53
C GLU A 195 1.34 -12.05 -2.41
N LEU A 196 0.99 -11.71 -1.17
CA LEU A 196 1.87 -11.84 0.00
C LEU A 196 2.19 -13.29 0.37
N GLN A 197 1.47 -14.27 -0.18
CA GLN A 197 1.79 -15.70 -0.06
C GLN A 197 2.55 -16.25 -1.28
N THR A 198 2.65 -15.47 -2.36
CA THR A 198 3.20 -15.93 -3.65
C THR A 198 4.24 -14.94 -4.17
N THR A 199 3.87 -14.08 -5.12
CA THR A 199 4.77 -13.20 -5.88
C THR A 199 5.40 -12.09 -5.04
N GLN A 200 4.81 -11.75 -3.89
CA GLN A 200 5.27 -10.70 -2.97
C GLN A 200 5.59 -11.26 -1.57
N ALA A 201 5.88 -12.57 -1.44
CA ALA A 201 6.18 -13.19 -0.15
C ALA A 201 7.36 -12.53 0.59
N GLY A 202 8.36 -12.03 -0.15
CA GLY A 202 9.50 -11.32 0.42
C GLY A 202 9.14 -10.06 1.23
N ALA A 203 8.00 -9.41 0.94
CA ALA A 203 7.53 -8.27 1.71
C ALA A 203 7.08 -8.69 3.13
N ILE A 204 6.40 -9.82 3.26
CA ILE A 204 6.03 -10.37 4.57
C ILE A 204 7.26 -10.80 5.36
N ASP A 205 8.21 -11.46 4.70
CA ASP A 205 9.43 -11.90 5.37
C ASP A 205 10.25 -10.70 5.86
N ALA A 206 10.30 -9.62 5.09
CA ALA A 206 10.95 -8.39 5.52
C ALA A 206 10.21 -7.73 6.71
N VAL A 207 8.87 -7.63 6.66
CA VAL A 207 8.08 -7.08 7.77
C VAL A 207 8.21 -7.90 9.06
N ARG A 208 8.34 -9.24 8.96
CA ARG A 208 8.54 -10.09 10.15
C ARG A 208 9.82 -9.79 10.92
N ASN A 209 10.83 -9.21 10.25
CA ASN A 209 12.10 -8.84 10.86
C ASN A 209 12.08 -7.46 11.52
N THR A 210 10.93 -6.76 11.54
CA THR A 210 10.80 -5.47 12.21
C THR A 210 10.13 -5.60 13.57
N GLU A 211 10.45 -4.70 14.49
CA GLU A 211 9.85 -4.66 15.83
C GLU A 211 8.85 -3.50 15.99
N SER A 212 9.22 -2.32 15.46
CA SER A 212 8.39 -1.13 15.50
C SER A 212 7.38 -1.10 14.34
N ALA A 213 6.30 -0.33 14.53
CA ALA A 213 5.32 -0.14 13.48
C ALA A 213 5.85 0.77 12.37
N GLN A 214 6.73 1.71 12.71
CA GLN A 214 7.40 2.62 11.80
C GLN A 214 8.33 1.86 10.85
N ASP A 215 9.16 0.95 11.38
CA ASP A 215 10.03 0.12 10.55
C ASP A 215 9.21 -0.78 9.62
N ALA A 216 8.12 -1.36 10.13
CA ALA A 216 7.20 -2.14 9.31
C ALA A 216 6.59 -1.30 8.17
N THR A 217 6.25 -0.03 8.43
CA THR A 217 5.77 0.90 7.39
C THR A 217 6.83 1.13 6.31
N VAL A 218 8.06 1.44 6.71
CA VAL A 218 9.17 1.70 5.77
C VAL A 218 9.49 0.46 4.95
N VAL A 219 9.65 -0.69 5.61
CA VAL A 219 10.01 -1.95 4.96
C VAL A 219 8.92 -2.39 3.98
N PHE A 220 7.64 -2.29 4.37
CA PHE A 220 6.55 -2.66 3.46
C PHE A 220 6.47 -1.72 2.24
N CYS A 221 6.67 -0.41 2.43
CA CYS A 221 6.75 0.55 1.34
C CYS A 221 7.84 0.14 0.33
N ASN A 222 9.04 -0.18 0.82
CA ASN A 222 10.20 -0.47 -0.03
C ASN A 222 10.13 -1.86 -0.69
N THR A 223 9.40 -2.81 -0.12
CA THR A 223 9.37 -4.20 -0.61
C THR A 223 8.12 -4.51 -1.43
N PHE A 224 6.97 -3.96 -1.06
CA PHE A 224 5.70 -4.22 -1.72
C PHE A 224 5.31 -3.08 -2.68
N GLU A 225 5.11 -1.88 -2.15
CA GLU A 225 4.58 -0.74 -2.91
C GLU A 225 5.56 -0.21 -3.96
N ARG A 226 6.83 0.00 -3.56
CA ARG A 226 7.92 0.52 -4.40
C ARG A 226 7.50 1.74 -5.25
N PRO A 227 6.90 2.77 -4.63
CA PRO A 227 6.46 3.96 -5.37
C PRO A 227 7.67 4.76 -5.86
N GLY A 228 7.48 5.57 -6.91
CA GLY A 228 8.51 6.50 -7.37
C GLY A 228 8.82 7.61 -6.37
N ASP A 229 7.81 8.04 -5.60
CA ASP A 229 7.92 8.94 -4.45
C ASP A 229 7.33 8.23 -3.23
N PRO A 230 8.14 7.83 -2.23
CA PRO A 230 7.67 7.11 -1.05
C PRO A 230 6.66 7.85 -0.18
N GLN A 231 6.69 9.19 -0.14
CA GLN A 231 5.83 9.99 0.75
C GLN A 231 5.79 9.48 2.21
N MET A 232 6.95 9.11 2.75
CA MET A 232 7.04 8.37 4.03
C MET A 232 6.43 9.15 5.20
N SER A 233 6.60 10.48 5.23
CA SER A 233 5.99 11.34 6.25
C SER A 233 4.46 11.22 6.29
N SER A 234 3.79 11.08 5.14
CA SER A 234 2.34 10.86 5.09
C SER A 234 1.97 9.49 5.67
N ARG A 235 2.70 8.44 5.27
CA ARG A 235 2.44 7.07 5.75
C ARG A 235 2.64 6.96 7.26
N LEU A 236 3.66 7.62 7.81
CA LEU A 236 3.91 7.67 9.25
C LEU A 236 2.87 8.51 10.01
N ALA A 237 2.30 9.54 9.38
CA ALA A 237 1.16 10.26 9.95
C ALA A 237 -0.10 9.37 9.99
N ASP A 238 -0.38 8.63 8.92
CA ASP A 238 -1.50 7.67 8.85
C ASP A 238 -1.37 6.55 9.91
N LEU A 239 -0.15 6.08 10.15
CA LEU A 239 0.16 5.09 11.18
C LEU A 239 -0.33 5.52 12.58
N GLN A 240 -0.20 6.80 12.93
CA GLN A 240 -0.66 7.31 14.23
C GLN A 240 -2.19 7.16 14.39
N TYR A 241 -2.96 7.38 13.33
CA TYR A 241 -4.41 7.18 13.35
C TYR A 241 -4.79 5.70 13.47
N ILE A 242 -4.00 4.80 12.89
CA ILE A 242 -4.23 3.36 12.95
C ILE A 242 -3.94 2.80 14.34
N LEU A 243 -2.85 3.22 14.97
CA LEU A 243 -2.46 2.73 16.30
C LEU A 243 -3.39 3.21 17.42
N THR A 244 -4.14 4.28 17.19
CA THR A 244 -5.10 4.88 18.14
C THR A 244 -6.55 4.46 17.90
N ALA A 245 -6.82 3.71 16.83
CA ALA A 245 -8.12 3.10 16.52
C ALA A 245 -8.32 1.74 17.19
#